data_AF-A0A956X6D5-F1
#
_entry.id   AF-A0A956X6D5-F1
#
_cell.length_a   1.000
_cell.length_b   1.000
_cell.length_c   1.000
_cell.angle_alpha   90.00
_cell.angle_beta   90.00
_cell.angle_gamma   90.00
#
_symmetry.space_group_name_H-M   'P 1'
#
loop_
_entity.id
_entity.type
_entity.pdbx_description
1 polymer ?
#
loop_
_entity_poly.entity_id
_entity_poly.type
_entity_poly.pdbx_seq_one_letter_code
_entity_poly.pdbx_strand_id
1 'polypeptide(L)'
;MELTLHPEYEQYQADQALLARMGPAVAAWLAGGRSLKTETAVFSPAAVRQLLAELVELFHAYNRVLWQEFDFCRQCRGGCCVVGASQVTAVDALALTVLNEPLPDLPAQTHHDDRACVYLGDGGCTWPARWRPLKCQVFYCLGSGNWRLDAADAWYGRLTRRLQQTVTEHWPTLLRDYEAQSGRTLADLLADPLHFAEALTAVLDEWLIKPLETQLGVDDLLPDEPVYPHDAEPAPQTGAFIAEMMDRLEALPLGETAVADLYTDLETLQWVAAGHPDNSQALLAEIDAHCAAPHLPESRELDAIRRRIAAQVSLLCEKMEN
;
A
#
# COMPACT_ATOMS: atom_id res chain seq x y z
N MET A 1 -16.23 13.84 -9.01
CA MET A 1 -16.92 13.67 -7.73
C MET A 1 -16.54 14.83 -6.79
N GLU A 2 -17.44 15.27 -5.92
CA GLU A 2 -17.06 16.21 -4.84
C GLU A 2 -16.11 15.50 -3.87
N LEU A 3 -15.01 16.15 -3.47
CA LEU A 3 -14.01 15.53 -2.59
C LEU A 3 -14.63 15.02 -1.28
N THR A 4 -15.63 15.73 -0.75
CA THR A 4 -16.37 15.36 0.46
C THR A 4 -17.17 14.07 0.36
N LEU A 5 -17.37 13.55 -0.87
CA LEU A 5 -18.06 12.29 -1.12
C LEU A 5 -17.09 11.13 -1.37
N HIS A 6 -15.78 11.40 -1.40
CA HIS A 6 -14.76 10.38 -1.59
C HIS A 6 -14.66 9.50 -0.34
N PRO A 7 -14.53 8.16 -0.45
CA PRO A 7 -14.46 7.26 0.71
C PRO A 7 -13.35 7.60 1.71
N GLU A 8 -12.19 8.03 1.20
CA GLU A 8 -11.04 8.44 2.03
C GLU A 8 -11.07 9.91 2.48
N TYR A 9 -12.18 10.65 2.30
CA TYR A 9 -12.21 12.06 2.70
C TYR A 9 -12.02 12.26 4.22
N GLU A 10 -12.62 11.39 5.04
CA GLU A 10 -12.42 11.43 6.49
C GLU A 10 -10.97 11.13 6.87
N GLN A 11 -10.33 10.18 6.18
CA GLN A 11 -8.90 9.89 6.35
C GLN A 11 -8.05 11.11 5.96
N TYR A 12 -8.35 11.78 4.85
CA TYR A 12 -7.66 13.01 4.45
C TYR A 12 -7.76 14.11 5.52
N GLN A 13 -8.93 14.28 6.13
CA GLN A 13 -9.11 15.21 7.24
C GLN A 13 -8.30 14.79 8.49
N ALA A 14 -8.25 13.49 8.79
CA ALA A 14 -7.43 12.95 9.87
C ALA A 14 -5.94 13.19 9.63
N ASP A 15 -5.47 13.01 8.39
CA ASP A 15 -4.09 13.27 7.97
C ASP A 15 -3.74 14.76 8.16
N GLN A 16 -4.63 15.67 7.75
CA GLN A 16 -4.49 17.12 7.99
C GLN A 16 -4.40 17.44 9.49
N ALA A 17 -5.27 16.82 10.30
CA ALA A 17 -5.29 17.02 11.75
C ALA A 17 -4.01 16.52 12.43
N LEU A 18 -3.50 15.35 12.01
CA LEU A 18 -2.25 14.78 12.49
C LEU A 18 -1.07 15.75 12.27
N LEU A 19 -0.94 16.27 11.04
CA LEU A 19 0.11 17.23 10.71
C LEU A 19 -0.04 18.55 11.45
N ALA A 20 -1.27 19.07 11.57
CA ALA A 20 -1.52 20.31 12.30
C ALA A 20 -1.14 20.19 13.78
N ARG A 21 -1.28 19.00 14.36
CA ARG A 21 -0.90 18.68 15.74
C ARG A 21 0.60 18.49 15.91
N MET A 22 1.25 17.68 15.06
CA MET A 22 2.67 17.36 15.17
C MET A 22 3.60 18.46 14.66
N GLY A 23 3.24 19.11 13.55
CA GLY A 23 4.11 20.02 12.81
C GLY A 23 4.71 21.15 13.67
N PRO A 24 3.90 21.91 14.44
CA PRO A 24 4.43 22.96 15.31
C PRO A 24 5.39 22.44 16.39
N ALA A 25 5.09 21.28 17.00
CA ALA A 25 5.92 20.70 18.06
C ALA A 25 7.27 20.21 17.51
N VAL A 26 7.25 19.53 16.37
CA VAL A 26 8.45 19.09 15.64
C VAL A 26 9.27 20.30 15.18
N ALA A 27 8.65 21.32 14.59
CA ALA A 27 9.34 22.53 14.14
C ALA A 27 10.02 23.26 15.31
N ALA A 28 9.35 23.40 16.46
CA ALA A 28 9.91 23.99 17.66
C ALA A 28 11.08 23.15 18.21
N TRP A 29 10.98 21.83 18.18
CA TRP A 29 12.06 20.93 18.57
C TRP A 29 13.30 21.05 17.67
N LEU A 30 13.10 21.06 16.35
CA LEU A 30 14.15 21.27 15.37
C LEU A 30 14.88 22.60 15.58
N ALA A 31 14.13 23.68 15.84
CA ALA A 31 14.69 25.00 16.12
C ALA A 31 15.43 25.06 17.46
N GLY A 32 14.96 24.31 18.47
CA GLY A 32 15.56 24.26 19.80
C GLY A 32 16.84 23.43 19.90
N GLY A 33 17.16 22.58 18.91
CA GLY A 33 18.41 21.83 18.86
C GLY A 33 18.59 20.77 19.95
N ARG A 34 17.55 20.50 20.76
CA ARG A 34 17.63 19.58 21.91
C ARG A 34 17.64 18.14 21.42
N SER A 35 18.63 17.35 21.83
CA SER A 35 18.62 15.91 21.55
C SER A 35 17.54 15.20 22.37
N LEU A 36 16.90 14.20 21.76
CA LEU A 36 16.09 13.20 22.44
C LEU A 36 17.01 12.10 22.97
N LYS A 37 16.73 11.60 24.17
CA LYS A 37 17.48 10.46 24.73
C LYS A 37 16.48 9.34 25.02
N THR A 38 16.75 8.17 24.46
CA THR A 38 16.09 6.92 24.82
C THR A 38 17.06 6.08 25.65
N GLU A 39 16.61 4.91 26.10
CA GLU A 39 17.50 3.93 26.73
C GLU A 39 18.58 3.42 25.75
N THR A 40 18.29 3.42 24.45
CA THR A 40 19.08 2.76 23.40
C THR A 40 19.77 3.72 22.43
N ALA A 41 19.33 4.99 22.34
CA ALA A 41 19.77 5.93 21.31
C ALA A 41 19.65 7.40 21.73
N VAL A 42 20.37 8.27 21.00
CA VAL A 42 20.29 9.72 21.16
C VAL A 42 19.97 10.35 19.80
N PHE A 43 18.81 10.97 19.69
CA PHE A 43 18.32 11.60 18.46
C PHE A 43 18.48 13.11 18.53
N SER A 44 19.54 13.65 17.92
CA SER A 44 19.58 15.08 17.64
C SER A 44 18.73 15.41 16.41
N PRO A 45 18.28 16.67 16.25
CA PRO A 45 17.70 17.14 14.99
C PRO A 45 18.54 16.83 13.75
N ALA A 46 19.87 16.87 13.87
CA ALA A 46 20.78 16.51 12.78
C ALA A 46 20.73 15.00 12.47
N ALA A 47 20.67 14.14 13.50
CA ALA A 47 20.55 12.70 13.32
C ALA A 47 19.22 12.31 12.65
N VAL A 48 18.11 12.95 13.02
CA VAL A 48 16.80 12.70 12.37
C VAL A 48 16.79 13.18 10.92
N ARG A 49 17.38 14.35 10.63
CA ARG A 49 17.55 14.80 9.23
C ARG A 49 18.38 13.82 8.40
N GLN A 50 19.45 13.28 8.99
CA GLN A 50 20.30 12.29 8.34
C GLN A 50 19.53 10.98 8.09
N LEU A 51 18.81 10.46 9.08
CA LEU A 51 17.97 9.27 8.94
C LEU A 51 16.94 9.44 7.81
N LEU A 52 16.23 10.57 7.77
CA LEU A 52 15.25 10.83 6.71
C LEU A 52 15.91 10.95 5.33
N ALA A 53 17.11 11.54 5.24
CA ALA A 53 17.85 11.56 3.98
C ALA A 53 18.25 10.15 3.52
N GLU A 54 18.69 9.29 4.45
CA GLU A 54 19.00 7.88 4.16
C GLU A 54 17.76 7.10 3.72
N LEU A 55 16.61 7.31 4.37
CA LEU A 55 15.33 6.71 3.98
C LEU A 55 14.89 7.18 2.57
N VAL A 56 15.03 8.47 2.27
CA VAL A 56 14.73 8.99 0.92
C VAL A 56 15.60 8.32 -0.13
N GLU A 57 16.91 8.19 0.12
CA GLU A 57 17.83 7.52 -0.82
C GLU A 57 17.51 6.03 -0.97
N LEU A 58 17.17 5.35 0.12
CA LEU A 58 16.68 3.98 0.13
C LEU A 58 15.44 3.83 -0.76
N PHE A 59 14.40 4.65 -0.56
CA PHE A 59 13.16 4.54 -1.33
C PHE A 59 13.35 4.93 -2.80
N HIS A 60 14.23 5.88 -3.10
CA HIS A 60 14.64 6.14 -4.47
C HIS A 60 15.32 4.92 -5.11
N ALA A 61 16.22 4.25 -4.39
CA ALA A 61 16.88 3.03 -4.88
C ALA A 61 15.89 1.88 -5.08
N TYR A 62 15.00 1.68 -4.11
CA TYR A 62 13.91 0.70 -4.15
C TYR A 62 13.00 0.92 -5.37
N ASN A 63 12.50 2.14 -5.54
CA ASN A 63 11.63 2.51 -6.67
C ASN A 63 12.35 2.40 -8.02
N ARG A 64 13.65 2.67 -8.10
CA ARG A 64 14.43 2.44 -9.34
C ARG A 64 14.44 0.97 -9.74
N VAL A 65 14.56 0.04 -8.79
CA VAL A 65 14.47 -1.41 -9.08
C VAL A 65 13.09 -1.72 -9.65
N LEU A 66 12.02 -1.27 -8.99
CA LEU A 66 10.65 -1.48 -9.48
C LEU A 66 10.44 -0.90 -10.88
N TRP A 67 10.93 0.31 -11.18
CA TRP A 67 10.78 0.92 -12.51
C TRP A 67 11.58 0.22 -13.62
N GLN A 68 12.70 -0.42 -13.27
CA GLN A 68 13.54 -1.14 -14.22
C GLN A 68 13.02 -2.55 -14.49
N GLU A 69 12.49 -3.20 -13.47
CA GLU A 69 12.03 -4.59 -13.53
C GLU A 69 10.53 -4.70 -13.83
N PHE A 70 9.75 -3.63 -13.65
CA PHE A 70 8.30 -3.60 -13.81
C PHE A 70 7.84 -2.45 -14.72
N ASP A 71 7.47 -2.79 -15.96
CA ASP A 71 7.02 -1.82 -16.97
C ASP A 71 5.76 -1.05 -16.52
N PHE A 72 4.89 -1.67 -15.72
CA PHE A 72 3.68 -1.03 -15.19
C PHE A 72 4.02 0.11 -14.21
N CYS A 73 4.98 -0.09 -13.30
CA CYS A 73 5.37 0.96 -12.34
C CYS A 73 5.88 2.23 -13.05
N ARG A 74 6.55 2.09 -14.21
CA ARG A 74 6.99 3.22 -15.04
C ARG A 74 5.81 3.99 -15.63
N GLN A 75 4.74 3.30 -16.04
CA GLN A 75 3.54 3.92 -16.63
C GLN A 75 2.65 4.55 -15.57
N CYS A 76 2.61 3.96 -14.39
CA CYS A 76 1.88 4.42 -13.22
C CYS A 76 2.35 5.79 -12.71
N ARG A 77 3.58 6.22 -13.06
CA ARG A 77 4.20 7.48 -12.58
C ARG A 77 4.17 7.62 -11.05
N GLY A 78 4.16 6.47 -10.36
CA GLY A 78 4.03 6.38 -8.92
C GLY A 78 2.63 6.69 -8.37
N GLY A 79 1.58 6.61 -9.17
CA GLY A 79 0.18 6.76 -8.74
C GLY A 79 -0.54 5.43 -8.55
N CYS A 80 0.09 4.41 -7.94
CA CYS A 80 -0.63 3.16 -7.69
C CYS A 80 -1.47 3.38 -6.44
N CYS A 81 -2.71 3.78 -6.69
CA CYS A 81 -3.55 4.52 -5.77
C CYS A 81 -4.92 3.86 -5.80
N VAL A 82 -5.01 2.67 -5.23
CA VAL A 82 -6.28 2.07 -4.84
C VAL A 82 -6.72 2.68 -3.51
N VAL A 83 -8.03 2.81 -3.30
CA VAL A 83 -8.59 3.16 -2.00
C VAL A 83 -8.00 2.25 -0.89
N GLY A 84 -7.67 2.85 0.26
CA GLY A 84 -7.06 2.21 1.41
C GLY A 84 -5.53 2.04 1.33
N ALA A 85 -4.90 2.40 0.20
CA ALA A 85 -3.46 2.24 0.06
C ALA A 85 -2.65 3.31 0.79
N SER A 86 -3.16 4.55 0.85
CA SER A 86 -2.47 5.63 1.56
C SER A 86 -2.79 5.58 3.05
N GLN A 87 -1.74 5.48 3.86
CA GLN A 87 -1.81 5.56 5.32
C GLN A 87 -0.75 6.54 5.78
N VAL A 88 -1.17 7.71 6.26
CA VAL A 88 -0.25 8.71 6.81
C VAL A 88 -0.03 8.41 8.28
N THR A 89 1.23 8.18 8.64
CA THR A 89 1.63 7.86 10.02
C THR A 89 2.29 9.06 10.70
N ALA A 90 2.54 8.96 12.00
CA ALA A 90 3.33 9.95 12.74
C ALA A 90 4.76 10.10 12.16
N VAL A 91 5.32 9.04 11.57
CA VAL A 91 6.60 9.08 10.88
C VAL A 91 6.53 9.96 9.63
N ASP A 92 5.42 9.90 8.89
CA ASP A 92 5.21 10.72 7.70
C ASP A 92 5.01 12.20 8.06
N ALA A 93 4.26 12.48 9.13
CA ALA A 93 4.10 13.83 9.65
C ALA A 93 5.44 14.45 10.12
N LEU A 94 6.27 13.65 10.81
CA LEU A 94 7.64 14.02 11.17
C LEU A 94 8.47 14.31 9.90
N ALA A 95 8.45 13.40 8.92
CA ALA A 95 9.23 13.53 7.70
C ALA A 95 8.86 14.78 6.91
N LEU A 96 7.56 15.00 6.65
CA LEU A 96 7.07 16.21 5.97
C LEU A 96 7.54 17.49 6.68
N THR A 97 7.42 17.53 8.01
CA THR A 97 7.86 18.71 8.78
C THR A 97 9.37 18.93 8.71
N VAL A 98 10.18 17.87 8.87
CA VAL A 98 11.66 17.98 8.86
C VAL A 98 12.19 18.35 7.47
N LEU A 99 11.57 17.80 6.43
CA LEU A 99 11.91 18.06 5.03
C LEU A 99 11.33 19.38 4.51
N ASN A 100 10.45 20.01 5.29
CA ASN A 100 9.70 21.21 4.91
C ASN A 100 8.87 21.00 3.64
N GLU A 101 8.19 19.85 3.59
CA GLU A 101 7.28 19.45 2.53
C GLU A 101 5.82 19.55 3.03
N PRO A 102 4.88 20.03 2.22
CA PRO A 102 3.48 20.10 2.60
C PRO A 102 2.76 18.76 2.40
N LEU A 103 1.68 18.53 3.16
CA LEU A 103 0.64 17.59 2.72
C LEU A 103 0.01 18.12 1.44
N PRO A 104 -0.39 17.25 0.50
CA PRO A 104 -1.13 17.68 -0.68
C PRO A 104 -2.41 18.43 -0.32
N ASP A 105 -2.59 19.61 -0.93
CA ASP A 105 -3.88 20.29 -0.95
C ASP A 105 -4.72 19.71 -2.09
N LEU A 106 -5.89 19.16 -1.75
CA LEU A 106 -6.72 18.43 -2.69
C LEU A 106 -7.85 19.33 -3.21
N PRO A 107 -8.12 19.34 -4.53
CA PRO A 107 -9.19 20.16 -5.09
C PRO A 107 -10.56 19.72 -4.57
N ALA A 108 -11.49 20.68 -4.44
CA ALA A 108 -12.86 20.41 -4.00
C ALA A 108 -13.62 19.41 -4.90
N GLN A 109 -13.16 19.23 -6.15
CA GLN A 109 -13.63 18.20 -7.06
C GLN A 109 -12.46 17.31 -7.49
N THR A 110 -12.64 16.00 -7.36
CA THR A 110 -11.76 14.99 -7.94
C THR A 110 -12.38 14.43 -9.22
N HIS A 111 -11.54 14.16 -10.23
CA HIS A 111 -11.98 13.50 -11.47
C HIS A 111 -11.92 11.97 -11.38
N HIS A 112 -11.36 11.44 -10.29
CA HIS A 112 -11.27 10.00 -10.07
C HIS A 112 -12.53 9.46 -9.41
N ASP A 113 -12.76 8.16 -9.60
CA ASP A 113 -13.86 7.43 -8.98
C ASP A 113 -13.56 7.13 -7.50
N ASP A 114 -14.48 6.43 -6.86
CA ASP A 114 -14.39 6.00 -5.46
C ASP A 114 -13.43 4.82 -5.22
N ARG A 115 -12.76 4.32 -6.27
CA ARG A 115 -11.76 3.24 -6.18
C ARG A 115 -10.34 3.78 -6.19
N ALA A 116 -10.15 5.01 -6.66
CA ALA A 116 -8.87 5.68 -6.64
C ALA A 116 -8.52 6.21 -5.25
N CYS A 117 -7.24 6.23 -4.88
CA CYS A 117 -6.81 6.92 -3.67
C CYS A 117 -6.98 8.44 -3.84
N VAL A 118 -7.39 9.09 -2.77
CA VAL A 118 -7.76 10.51 -2.67
C VAL A 118 -6.62 11.44 -3.08
N TYR A 119 -5.38 10.97 -2.99
CA TYR A 119 -4.17 11.67 -3.38
C TYR A 119 -3.79 11.50 -4.86
N LEU A 120 -4.57 10.79 -5.66
CA LEU A 120 -4.38 10.73 -7.11
C LEU A 120 -4.89 12.03 -7.75
N GLY A 121 -4.05 12.68 -8.55
CA GLY A 121 -4.40 13.87 -9.33
C GLY A 121 -4.20 13.64 -10.83
N ASP A 122 -4.58 14.63 -11.66
CA ASP A 122 -4.47 14.54 -13.12
C ASP A 122 -3.02 14.32 -13.62
N GLY A 123 -2.04 14.77 -12.82
CA GLY A 123 -0.60 14.61 -13.09
C GLY A 123 0.02 13.34 -12.50
N GLY A 124 -0.75 12.50 -11.82
CA GLY A 124 -0.28 11.38 -10.99
C GLY A 124 -0.44 11.67 -9.50
N CYS A 125 0.33 10.97 -8.66
CA CYS A 125 0.29 11.16 -7.21
C CYS A 125 0.60 12.61 -6.84
N THR A 126 -0.25 13.21 -5.99
CA THR A 126 -0.11 14.59 -5.52
C THR A 126 0.92 14.76 -4.41
N TRP A 127 1.39 13.65 -3.81
CA TRP A 127 2.44 13.70 -2.79
C TRP A 127 3.76 14.28 -3.34
N PRO A 128 4.51 15.03 -2.51
CA PRO A 128 5.84 15.49 -2.85
C PRO A 128 6.73 14.35 -3.36
N ALA A 129 7.49 14.61 -4.43
CA ALA A 129 8.37 13.58 -5.00
C ALA A 129 9.44 13.10 -3.99
N ARG A 130 9.81 13.96 -3.04
CA ARG A 130 10.82 13.67 -2.03
C ARG A 130 10.32 12.75 -0.92
N TRP A 131 9.06 12.86 -0.54
CA TRP A 131 8.46 12.03 0.51
C TRP A 131 7.01 11.71 0.20
N ARG A 132 6.70 10.42 0.27
CA ARG A 132 5.38 9.83 0.23
C ARG A 132 5.20 8.99 1.50
N PRO A 133 3.96 8.65 1.89
CA PRO A 133 3.74 7.82 3.06
C PRO A 133 4.55 6.53 2.99
N LEU A 134 5.13 6.08 4.10
CA LEU A 134 6.01 4.91 4.14
C LEU A 134 5.42 3.71 3.40
N LYS A 135 4.15 3.38 3.66
CA LYS A 135 3.41 2.31 2.98
C LYS A 135 3.44 2.49 1.46
N CYS A 136 3.22 3.71 0.96
CA CYS A 136 3.24 4.04 -0.47
C CYS A 136 4.65 3.96 -1.10
N GLN A 137 5.73 4.04 -0.31
CA GLN A 137 7.10 3.99 -0.82
C GLN A 137 7.59 2.57 -1.06
N VAL A 138 7.03 1.60 -0.34
CA VAL A 138 7.46 0.19 -0.37
C VAL A 138 6.41 -0.72 -1.01
N PHE A 139 5.14 -0.30 -1.05
CA PHE A 139 4.11 -1.02 -1.74
C PHE A 139 4.30 -0.95 -3.26
N TYR A 140 4.13 -2.09 -3.93
CA TYR A 140 4.02 -2.16 -5.38
C TYR A 140 2.83 -3.04 -5.77
N CYS A 141 2.05 -2.56 -6.73
CA CYS A 141 0.95 -3.31 -7.32
C CYS A 141 1.47 -4.22 -8.43
N LEU A 142 0.82 -5.36 -8.65
CA LEU A 142 1.13 -6.30 -9.72
C LEU A 142 0.56 -5.88 -11.09
N GLY A 143 -0.06 -4.69 -11.15
CA GLY A 143 -0.85 -4.25 -12.30
C GLY A 143 -2.08 -5.13 -12.51
N SER A 144 -3.02 -4.65 -13.32
CA SER A 144 -4.08 -5.48 -13.91
C SER A 144 -3.56 -6.02 -15.24
N GLY A 145 -3.20 -7.30 -15.30
CA GLY A 145 -2.64 -7.86 -16.53
C GLY A 145 -2.54 -9.38 -16.49
N ASN A 146 -2.66 -10.02 -17.65
CA ASN A 146 -2.61 -11.47 -17.84
C ASN A 146 -1.22 -12.06 -17.51
N TRP A 147 -0.82 -12.07 -16.24
CA TRP A 147 0.44 -12.62 -15.77
C TRP A 147 0.28 -14.12 -15.55
N ARG A 148 1.12 -14.91 -16.22
CA ARG A 148 1.15 -16.37 -16.05
C ARG A 148 1.77 -16.69 -14.69
N LEU A 149 0.96 -17.19 -13.76
CA LEU A 149 1.30 -17.46 -12.35
C LEU A 149 2.62 -18.25 -12.18
N ASP A 150 2.86 -19.27 -13.00
CA ASP A 150 4.06 -20.11 -12.91
C ASP A 150 5.37 -19.36 -13.25
N ALA A 151 5.31 -18.40 -14.19
CA ALA A 151 6.45 -17.54 -14.51
C ALA A 151 6.59 -16.39 -13.49
N ALA A 152 5.51 -16.09 -12.77
CA ALA A 152 5.44 -15.04 -11.78
C ALA A 152 6.28 -15.40 -10.54
N ASP A 153 6.20 -16.62 -10.00
CA ASP A 153 6.96 -17.04 -8.80
C ASP A 153 8.48 -16.89 -8.94
N ALA A 154 9.04 -17.39 -10.06
CA ALA A 154 10.48 -17.29 -10.30
C ALA A 154 10.93 -15.84 -10.54
N TRP A 155 10.05 -15.01 -11.11
CA TRP A 155 10.31 -13.59 -11.32
C TRP A 155 10.20 -12.82 -9.99
N TYR A 156 9.16 -13.05 -9.18
CA TYR A 156 9.01 -12.51 -7.83
C TYR A 156 10.21 -12.86 -6.97
N GLY A 157 10.62 -14.12 -6.93
CA GLY A 157 11.82 -14.51 -6.20
C GLY A 157 13.10 -13.82 -6.67
N ARG A 158 13.19 -13.37 -7.93
CA ARG A 158 14.32 -12.52 -8.40
C ARG A 158 14.13 -11.06 -7.98
N LEU A 159 12.93 -10.52 -8.13
CA LEU A 159 12.61 -9.15 -7.74
C LEU A 159 12.82 -8.95 -6.24
N THR A 160 12.21 -9.78 -5.40
CA THR A 160 12.36 -9.76 -3.94
C THR A 160 13.83 -9.82 -3.54
N ARG A 161 14.64 -10.72 -4.12
CA ARG A 161 16.09 -10.77 -3.83
C ARG A 161 16.82 -9.49 -4.20
N ARG A 162 16.46 -8.86 -5.32
CA ARG A 162 17.07 -7.59 -5.75
C ARG A 162 16.65 -6.43 -4.86
N LEU A 163 15.38 -6.39 -4.44
CA LEU A 163 14.88 -5.42 -3.48
C LEU A 163 15.55 -5.62 -2.12
N GLN A 164 15.69 -6.86 -1.64
CA GLN A 164 16.43 -7.22 -0.43
C GLN A 164 17.87 -6.70 -0.47
N GLN A 165 18.60 -6.99 -1.55
CA GLN A 165 19.96 -6.49 -1.74
C GLN A 165 20.00 -4.96 -1.69
N THR A 166 19.08 -4.29 -2.40
CA THR A 166 18.99 -2.83 -2.44
C THR A 166 18.72 -2.25 -1.05
N VAL A 167 17.81 -2.88 -0.31
CA VAL A 167 17.44 -2.49 1.05
C VAL A 167 18.63 -2.65 1.99
N THR A 168 19.35 -3.78 1.95
CA THR A 168 20.56 -4.00 2.76
C THR A 168 21.68 -3.01 2.43
N GLU A 169 21.91 -2.70 1.15
CA GLU A 169 22.95 -1.75 0.72
C GLU A 169 22.66 -0.32 1.24
N HIS A 170 21.42 0.11 1.09
CA HIS A 170 20.96 1.46 1.44
C HIS A 170 20.38 1.59 2.86
N TRP A 171 20.48 0.55 3.68
CA TRP A 171 19.83 0.53 4.99
C TRP A 171 20.36 1.65 5.90
N PRO A 172 19.49 2.50 6.47
CA PRO A 172 19.91 3.56 7.40
C PRO A 172 20.70 3.00 8.59
N THR A 173 21.68 3.75 9.10
CA THR A 173 22.51 3.29 10.23
C THR A 173 21.66 2.91 11.44
N LEU A 174 20.64 3.72 11.75
CA LEU A 174 19.71 3.45 12.85
C LEU A 174 19.05 2.07 12.74
N LEU A 175 18.59 1.71 11.55
CA LEU A 175 17.88 0.46 11.34
C LEU A 175 18.86 -0.73 11.36
N ARG A 176 20.11 -0.55 10.94
CA ARG A 176 21.16 -1.57 11.16
C ARG A 176 21.42 -1.82 12.65
N ASP A 177 21.44 -0.77 13.46
CA ASP A 177 21.61 -0.90 14.92
C ASP A 177 20.43 -1.63 15.55
N TYR A 178 19.21 -1.36 15.08
CA TYR A 178 18.01 -2.11 15.47
C TYR A 178 18.13 -3.61 15.13
N GLU A 179 18.50 -3.95 13.90
CA GLU A 179 18.63 -5.34 13.46
C GLU A 179 19.70 -6.08 14.26
N ALA A 180 20.83 -5.42 14.56
CA ALA A 180 21.90 -5.97 15.38
C ALA A 180 21.46 -6.26 16.84
N GLN A 181 20.59 -5.43 17.41
CA GLN A 181 20.08 -5.61 18.77
C GLN A 181 18.94 -6.62 18.86
N SER A 182 18.01 -6.58 17.89
CA SER A 182 16.84 -7.46 17.87
C SER A 182 17.12 -8.85 17.32
N GLY A 183 18.20 -9.01 16.53
CA GLY A 183 18.50 -10.24 15.80
C GLY A 183 17.53 -10.50 14.64
N ARG A 184 16.71 -9.52 14.25
CA ARG A 184 15.77 -9.60 13.13
C ARG A 184 16.35 -8.88 11.92
N THR A 185 16.21 -9.48 10.74
CA THR A 185 16.53 -8.82 9.45
C THR A 185 15.24 -8.38 8.80
N LEU A 186 14.98 -7.07 8.73
CA LEU A 186 13.73 -6.53 8.18
C LEU A 186 13.62 -6.77 6.68
N ALA A 187 14.74 -6.78 5.95
CA ALA A 187 14.75 -7.10 4.52
C ALA A 187 14.17 -8.51 4.22
N ASP A 188 14.24 -9.46 5.16
CA ASP A 188 13.66 -10.80 4.97
C ASP A 188 12.14 -10.77 4.83
N LEU A 189 11.48 -9.70 5.30
CA LEU A 189 10.04 -9.49 5.20
C LEU A 189 9.59 -9.02 3.81
N LEU A 190 10.50 -8.65 2.90
CA LEU A 190 10.15 -8.14 1.55
C LEU A 190 9.48 -9.16 0.62
N ALA A 191 9.36 -10.42 1.04
CA ALA A 191 8.46 -11.36 0.38
C ALA A 191 7.00 -10.89 0.43
N ASP A 192 6.66 -10.12 1.47
CA ASP A 192 5.40 -9.42 1.65
C ASP A 192 5.68 -7.91 1.87
N PRO A 193 5.54 -7.08 0.83
CA PRO A 193 5.81 -5.65 0.93
C PRO A 193 4.95 -4.91 1.96
N LEU A 194 3.74 -5.41 2.26
CA LEU A 194 2.87 -4.82 3.27
C LEU A 194 3.42 -5.10 4.66
N HIS A 195 3.73 -6.36 4.96
CA HIS A 195 4.34 -6.74 6.23
C HIS A 195 5.70 -6.06 6.44
N PHE A 196 6.49 -5.89 5.38
CA PHE A 196 7.72 -5.08 5.45
C PHE A 196 7.44 -3.61 5.83
N ALA A 197 6.41 -2.99 5.22
CA ALA A 197 6.01 -1.61 5.51
C ALA A 197 5.59 -1.43 6.97
N GLU A 198 4.77 -2.36 7.47
CA GLU A 198 4.26 -2.38 8.84
C GLU A 198 5.41 -2.57 9.83
N ALA A 199 6.30 -3.53 9.58
CA ALA A 199 7.46 -3.76 10.44
C ALA A 199 8.42 -2.55 10.47
N LEU A 200 8.66 -1.92 9.31
CA LEU A 200 9.46 -0.70 9.24
C LEU A 200 8.81 0.45 10.02
N THR A 201 7.50 0.62 9.85
CA THR A 201 6.72 1.65 10.56
C THR A 201 6.76 1.42 12.06
N ALA A 202 6.55 0.18 12.52
CA ALA A 202 6.58 -0.18 13.94
C ALA A 202 7.95 0.10 14.57
N VAL A 203 9.05 -0.18 13.85
CA VAL A 203 10.40 0.11 14.35
C VAL A 203 10.65 1.60 14.45
N LEU A 204 10.27 2.38 13.42
CA LEU A 204 10.40 3.83 13.46
C LEU A 204 9.49 4.45 14.53
N ASP A 205 8.31 3.88 14.74
CA ASP A 205 7.41 4.31 15.81
C ASP A 205 8.03 4.10 17.19
N GLU A 206 8.48 2.88 17.47
CA GLU A 206 9.06 2.51 18.76
C GLU A 206 10.35 3.29 19.07
N TRP A 207 11.25 3.41 18.08
CA TRP A 207 12.59 3.94 18.31
C TRP A 207 12.69 5.44 18.14
N LEU A 208 11.83 6.06 17.32
CA LEU A 208 11.92 7.48 16.99
C LEU A 208 10.68 8.25 17.43
N ILE A 209 9.48 7.77 17.11
CA ILE A 209 8.24 8.50 17.39
C ILE A 209 7.94 8.51 18.88
N LYS A 210 7.70 7.37 19.54
CA LYS A 210 7.35 7.31 20.97
C LYS A 210 8.27 8.15 21.89
N PRO A 211 9.61 8.14 21.72
CA PRO A 211 10.49 9.05 22.45
C PRO A 211 10.26 10.54 22.18
N LEU A 212 10.00 10.88 20.91
CA LEU A 212 9.67 12.23 20.50
C LEU A 212 8.34 12.66 21.14
N GLU A 213 7.30 11.83 21.10
CA GLU A 213 5.99 12.13 21.71
C GLU A 213 6.14 12.43 23.21
N THR A 214 6.81 11.52 23.92
CA THR A 214 7.07 11.64 25.37
C THR A 214 7.78 12.95 25.70
N GLN A 215 8.78 13.35 24.91
CA GLN A 215 9.55 14.55 25.17
C GLN A 215 8.86 15.84 24.73
N LEU A 216 8.04 15.78 23.68
CA LEU A 216 7.28 16.92 23.18
C LEU A 216 5.96 17.12 23.95
N GLY A 217 5.55 16.16 24.78
CA GLY A 217 4.29 16.22 25.51
C GLY A 217 3.09 16.17 24.57
N VAL A 218 3.23 15.42 23.48
CA VAL A 218 2.16 15.21 22.50
C VAL A 218 1.68 13.77 22.69
N ASP A 219 1.06 13.50 23.85
CA ASP A 219 0.40 12.23 24.10
C ASP A 219 -0.83 12.11 23.16
N ASP A 220 -1.26 10.88 22.82
CA ASP A 220 -2.44 10.60 21.96
C ASP A 220 -2.29 11.01 20.47
N LEU A 221 -1.09 10.83 19.90
CA LEU A 221 -0.82 11.16 18.50
C LEU A 221 -1.33 10.13 17.49
N LEU A 222 -1.39 8.87 17.90
CA LEU A 222 -1.96 7.80 17.08
C LEU A 222 -3.47 7.80 17.32
N PRO A 223 -4.33 8.04 16.31
CA PRO A 223 -5.69 7.52 16.42
C PRO A 223 -5.60 6.03 16.73
N ASP A 224 -6.57 5.48 17.49
CA ASP A 224 -6.74 4.02 17.55
C ASP A 224 -6.56 3.49 16.13
N GLU A 225 -5.58 2.59 15.91
CA GLU A 225 -5.31 2.06 14.57
C GLU A 225 -6.66 1.70 13.96
N PRO A 226 -7.00 2.20 12.76
CA PRO A 226 -8.19 1.70 12.10
C PRO A 226 -7.97 0.19 12.02
N VAL A 227 -8.83 -0.57 12.69
CA VAL A 227 -8.77 -2.02 12.68
C VAL A 227 -9.22 -2.44 11.30
N TYR A 228 -8.28 -2.42 10.36
CA TYR A 228 -8.44 -3.09 9.09
C TYR A 228 -8.38 -4.59 9.41
N PRO A 229 -9.42 -5.38 9.09
CA PRO A 229 -9.45 -6.80 9.38
C PRO A 229 -8.41 -7.55 8.53
N HIS A 230 -7.14 -7.55 8.96
CA HIS A 230 -5.99 -8.07 8.22
C HIS A 230 -5.67 -9.56 8.48
N ASP A 231 -6.41 -10.25 9.34
CA ASP A 231 -6.07 -11.62 9.77
C ASP A 231 -6.92 -12.73 9.14
N ALA A 232 -7.75 -12.42 8.13
CA ALA A 232 -8.47 -13.47 7.42
C ALA A 232 -7.54 -14.09 6.36
N GLU A 233 -6.82 -15.17 6.71
CA GLU A 233 -6.27 -16.07 5.69
C GLU A 233 -7.41 -16.38 4.71
N PRO A 234 -7.22 -16.18 3.39
CA PRO A 234 -8.24 -16.53 2.41
C PRO A 234 -8.59 -17.99 2.63
N ALA A 235 -9.87 -18.28 2.90
CA ALA A 235 -10.32 -19.64 3.13
C ALA A 235 -9.71 -20.52 2.03
N PRO A 236 -9.00 -21.63 2.35
CA PRO A 236 -8.16 -22.38 1.40
C PRO A 236 -8.85 -22.77 0.08
N GLN A 237 -10.17 -22.81 0.09
CA GLN A 237 -11.05 -23.09 -1.03
C GLN A 237 -11.10 -21.96 -2.08
N THR A 238 -10.99 -20.69 -1.67
CA THR A 238 -11.09 -19.53 -2.58
C THR A 238 -9.83 -19.39 -3.43
N GLY A 239 -8.64 -19.57 -2.85
CA GLY A 239 -7.38 -19.52 -3.60
C GLY A 239 -7.28 -20.63 -4.66
N ALA A 240 -7.68 -21.87 -4.31
CA ALA A 240 -7.72 -22.98 -5.26
C ALA A 240 -8.73 -22.75 -6.40
N PHE A 241 -9.89 -22.15 -6.08
CA PHE A 241 -10.89 -21.77 -7.09
C PHE A 241 -10.33 -20.75 -8.10
N ILE A 242 -9.64 -19.72 -7.61
CA ILE A 242 -9.09 -18.64 -8.45
C ILE A 242 -8.04 -19.21 -9.40
N ALA A 243 -7.10 -20.00 -8.89
CA ALA A 243 -6.09 -20.67 -9.71
C ALA A 243 -6.73 -21.53 -10.81
N GLU A 244 -7.75 -22.34 -10.47
CA GLU A 244 -8.47 -23.15 -11.46
C GLU A 244 -9.14 -22.28 -12.55
N MET A 245 -9.74 -21.15 -12.20
CA MET A 245 -10.41 -20.28 -13.18
C MET A 245 -9.42 -19.55 -14.08
N MET A 246 -8.28 -19.12 -13.54
CA MET A 246 -7.21 -18.50 -14.33
C MET A 246 -6.63 -19.49 -15.35
N ASP A 247 -6.40 -20.74 -14.97
CA ASP A 247 -5.94 -21.80 -15.89
C ASP A 247 -6.94 -22.05 -17.02
N ARG A 248 -8.24 -22.04 -16.71
CA ARG A 248 -9.30 -22.25 -17.70
C ARG A 248 -9.43 -21.06 -18.65
N LEU A 249 -9.22 -19.83 -18.19
CA LEU A 249 -9.18 -18.64 -19.05
C LEU A 249 -7.98 -18.68 -20.00
N GLU A 250 -6.79 -19.13 -19.54
CA GLU A 250 -5.60 -19.26 -20.40
C GLU A 250 -5.84 -20.24 -21.57
N ALA A 251 -6.64 -21.27 -21.35
CA ALA A 251 -6.92 -22.30 -22.35
C ALA A 251 -7.91 -21.87 -23.45
N LEU A 252 -8.58 -20.72 -23.30
CA LEU A 252 -9.62 -20.28 -24.23
C LEU A 252 -9.05 -19.56 -25.47
N PRO A 253 -9.47 -19.94 -26.70
CA PRO A 253 -9.04 -19.28 -27.93
C PRO A 253 -9.89 -18.03 -28.23
N LEU A 254 -10.03 -17.12 -27.27
CA LEU A 254 -10.89 -15.94 -27.37
C LEU A 254 -10.10 -14.64 -27.61
N GLY A 255 -10.82 -13.59 -28.04
CA GLY A 255 -10.24 -12.26 -28.21
C GLY A 255 -9.82 -11.64 -26.87
N GLU A 256 -8.74 -10.85 -26.89
CA GLU A 256 -8.02 -10.38 -25.68
C GLU A 256 -8.89 -9.60 -24.68
N THR A 257 -9.96 -8.91 -25.12
CA THR A 257 -10.72 -7.99 -24.28
C THR A 257 -11.63 -8.67 -23.26
N ALA A 258 -12.46 -9.65 -23.67
CA ALA A 258 -13.41 -10.30 -22.75
C ALA A 258 -12.73 -11.22 -21.72
N VAL A 259 -11.54 -11.73 -22.06
CA VAL A 259 -10.71 -12.53 -21.17
C VAL A 259 -10.01 -11.64 -20.13
N ALA A 260 -9.55 -10.44 -20.53
CA ALA A 260 -8.91 -9.49 -19.63
C ALA A 260 -9.84 -9.00 -18.50
N ASP A 261 -11.11 -8.77 -18.80
CA ASP A 261 -12.11 -8.38 -17.78
C ASP A 261 -12.26 -9.46 -16.71
N LEU A 262 -12.30 -10.74 -17.10
CA LEU A 262 -12.43 -11.85 -16.14
C LEU A 262 -11.15 -12.12 -15.34
N TYR A 263 -9.97 -11.85 -15.92
CA TYR A 263 -8.74 -11.85 -15.14
C TYR A 263 -8.77 -10.76 -14.07
N THR A 264 -9.21 -9.56 -14.42
CA THR A 264 -9.37 -8.45 -13.48
C THR A 264 -10.35 -8.80 -12.37
N ASP A 265 -11.47 -9.45 -12.70
CA ASP A 265 -12.45 -9.92 -11.72
C ASP A 265 -11.85 -10.99 -10.78
N LEU A 266 -11.07 -11.93 -11.30
CA LEU A 266 -10.40 -12.97 -10.49
C LEU A 266 -9.30 -12.42 -9.58
N GLU A 267 -8.51 -11.45 -10.07
CA GLU A 267 -7.52 -10.73 -9.27
C GLU A 267 -8.21 -9.95 -8.14
N THR A 268 -9.30 -9.25 -8.46
CA THR A 268 -10.11 -8.53 -7.46
C THR A 268 -10.70 -9.50 -6.43
N LEU A 269 -11.19 -10.66 -6.87
CA LEU A 269 -11.71 -11.70 -5.99
C LEU A 269 -10.63 -12.29 -5.06
N GLN A 270 -9.41 -12.48 -5.57
CA GLN A 270 -8.26 -12.90 -4.77
C GLN A 270 -7.96 -11.89 -3.68
N TRP A 271 -8.01 -10.61 -4.04
CA TRP A 271 -7.73 -9.52 -3.14
C TRP A 271 -8.78 -9.45 -2.01
N VAL A 272 -10.08 -9.52 -2.36
CA VAL A 272 -11.20 -9.59 -1.40
C VAL A 272 -11.08 -10.81 -0.48
N ALA A 273 -10.74 -11.98 -1.05
CA ALA A 273 -10.59 -13.20 -0.26
C ALA A 273 -9.47 -13.08 0.77
N ALA A 274 -8.42 -12.32 0.49
CA ALA A 274 -7.28 -12.10 1.38
C ALA A 274 -7.53 -11.01 2.46
N GLY A 275 -8.78 -10.54 2.62
CA GLY A 275 -9.11 -9.54 3.64
C GLY A 275 -8.79 -8.10 3.21
N HIS A 276 -8.70 -7.84 1.91
CA HIS A 276 -8.43 -6.50 1.38
C HIS A 276 -9.42 -6.17 0.26
N PRO A 277 -9.77 -4.91 -0.02
CA PRO A 277 -9.83 -3.70 0.81
C PRO A 277 -11.18 -3.55 1.58
N ASP A 278 -11.32 -2.46 2.36
CA ASP A 278 -12.54 -2.12 3.13
C ASP A 278 -13.83 -1.99 2.30
N ASN A 279 -13.71 -1.76 0.99
CA ASN A 279 -14.84 -1.74 0.06
C ASN A 279 -15.11 -3.10 -0.60
N SER A 280 -14.75 -4.21 0.07
CA SER A 280 -14.96 -5.59 -0.40
C SER A 280 -16.39 -5.86 -0.90
N GLN A 281 -17.43 -5.36 -0.21
CA GLN A 281 -18.83 -5.54 -0.66
C GLN A 281 -19.12 -4.84 -2.00
N ALA A 282 -18.57 -3.63 -2.21
CA ALA A 282 -18.75 -2.90 -3.46
C ALA A 282 -18.02 -3.58 -4.62
N LEU A 283 -16.80 -4.07 -4.37
CA LEU A 283 -16.02 -4.83 -5.35
C LEU A 283 -16.70 -6.15 -5.74
N LEU A 284 -17.26 -6.87 -4.76
CA LEU A 284 -18.02 -8.09 -5.00
C LEU A 284 -19.30 -7.80 -5.82
N ALA A 285 -20.02 -6.71 -5.52
CA ALA A 285 -21.19 -6.30 -6.28
C ALA A 285 -20.85 -5.91 -7.73
N GLU A 286 -19.68 -5.30 -7.95
CA GLU A 286 -19.18 -4.97 -9.30
C GLU A 286 -18.88 -6.24 -10.10
N ILE A 287 -18.16 -7.21 -9.53
CA ILE A 287 -17.88 -8.49 -10.18
C ILE A 287 -19.20 -9.22 -10.51
N ASP A 288 -20.17 -9.22 -9.58
CA ASP A 288 -21.49 -9.84 -9.82
C ASP A 288 -22.24 -9.17 -10.98
N ALA A 289 -22.27 -7.83 -11.01
CA ALA A 289 -22.86 -7.08 -12.11
C ALA A 289 -22.17 -7.37 -13.45
N HIS A 290 -20.85 -7.50 -13.45
CA HIS A 290 -20.06 -7.79 -14.65
C HIS A 290 -20.34 -9.21 -15.19
N CYS A 291 -20.46 -10.18 -14.28
CA CYS A 291 -20.84 -11.57 -14.59
C CYS A 291 -22.30 -11.70 -15.04
N ALA A 292 -23.20 -10.84 -14.56
CA ALA A 292 -24.62 -10.84 -14.89
C ALA A 292 -24.98 -10.08 -16.18
N ALA A 293 -24.09 -9.20 -16.66
CA ALA A 293 -24.34 -8.39 -17.84
C ALA A 293 -24.60 -9.26 -19.09
N PRO A 294 -25.57 -8.90 -19.96
CA PRO A 294 -25.85 -9.64 -21.17
C PRO A 294 -24.74 -9.42 -22.20
N HIS A 295 -23.87 -10.41 -22.35
CA HIS A 295 -22.80 -10.40 -23.34
C HIS A 295 -23.25 -11.08 -24.64
N LEU A 296 -22.67 -10.67 -25.78
CA LEU A 296 -22.83 -11.40 -27.03
C LEU A 296 -22.28 -12.83 -26.84
N PRO A 297 -22.84 -13.86 -27.50
CA PRO A 297 -22.42 -15.23 -27.27
C PRO A 297 -21.00 -15.46 -27.80
N GLU A 298 -20.01 -15.28 -26.91
CA GLU A 298 -18.58 -15.43 -27.22
C GLU A 298 -18.16 -16.90 -27.16
N SER A 299 -18.52 -17.63 -26.09
CA SER A 299 -18.47 -19.10 -26.04
C SER A 299 -19.26 -19.66 -24.84
N ARG A 300 -19.74 -20.91 -24.93
CA ARG A 300 -20.38 -21.60 -23.80
C ARG A 300 -19.46 -21.76 -22.59
N GLU A 301 -18.16 -21.81 -22.82
CA GLU A 301 -17.17 -22.01 -21.75
C GLU A 301 -16.93 -20.72 -20.96
N LEU A 302 -16.84 -19.58 -21.64
CA LEU A 302 -16.75 -18.27 -20.98
C LEU A 302 -17.96 -18.00 -20.08
N ASP A 303 -19.16 -18.32 -20.57
CA ASP A 303 -20.40 -18.25 -19.77
C ASP A 303 -20.35 -19.16 -18.53
N ALA A 304 -19.69 -20.32 -18.65
CA ALA A 304 -19.54 -21.24 -17.54
C ALA A 304 -18.54 -20.72 -16.50
N ILE A 305 -17.46 -20.05 -16.93
CA ILE A 305 -16.50 -19.40 -16.04
C ILE A 305 -17.18 -18.25 -15.30
N ARG A 306 -17.88 -17.34 -16.00
CA ARG A 306 -18.64 -16.24 -15.39
C ARG A 306 -19.62 -16.69 -14.32
N ARG A 307 -20.43 -17.71 -14.60
CA ARG A 307 -21.37 -18.28 -13.60
C ARG A 307 -20.66 -18.83 -12.37
N ARG A 308 -19.46 -19.40 -12.53
CA ARG A 308 -18.67 -19.91 -11.41
C ARG A 308 -18.08 -18.77 -10.57
N ILE A 309 -17.59 -17.70 -11.22
CA ILE A 309 -17.11 -16.50 -10.53
C ILE A 309 -18.25 -15.86 -9.72
N ALA A 310 -19.43 -15.65 -10.32
CA ALA A 310 -20.61 -15.12 -9.62
C ALA A 310 -21.03 -15.99 -8.42
N ALA A 311 -20.96 -17.32 -8.55
CA ALA A 311 -21.24 -18.22 -7.43
C ALA A 311 -20.21 -18.09 -6.30
N GLN A 312 -18.93 -17.91 -6.62
CA GLN A 312 -17.88 -17.67 -5.62
C GLN A 312 -18.03 -16.31 -4.94
N VAL A 313 -18.41 -15.27 -5.70
CA VAL A 313 -18.74 -13.94 -5.16
C VAL A 313 -19.88 -14.05 -4.14
N SER A 314 -20.96 -14.75 -4.49
CA SER A 314 -22.10 -14.97 -3.59
C SER A 314 -21.67 -15.65 -2.28
N LEU A 315 -20.81 -16.68 -2.36
CA LEU A 315 -20.27 -17.38 -1.18
C LEU A 315 -19.41 -16.47 -0.30
N LEU A 316 -18.65 -15.53 -0.88
CA LEU A 316 -17.87 -14.57 -0.10
C LEU A 316 -18.79 -13.54 0.57
N CYS A 317 -19.81 -13.02 -0.13
CA CYS A 317 -20.81 -12.14 0.45
C CYS A 317 -21.49 -12.78 1.67
N GLU A 318 -21.96 -14.03 1.55
CA GLU A 318 -22.58 -14.78 2.65
C GLU A 318 -21.63 -14.95 3.85
N LYS A 319 -20.33 -15.16 3.61
CA LYS A 319 -19.34 -15.27 4.68
C LYS A 319 -19.06 -13.95 5.38
N MET A 320 -19.15 -12.83 4.66
CA MET A 320 -18.92 -11.49 5.23
C MET A 320 -20.11 -10.99 6.08
N GLU A 321 -21.31 -11.54 5.87
CA GLU A 321 -22.51 -11.20 6.65
C GLU A 321 -22.63 -11.98 7.99
N ASN A 322 -21.83 -13.04 8.19
CA ASN A 322 -21.87 -13.93 9.34
C ASN A 322 -20.65 -13.76 10.26
#